data_AF-A0A947S962-F1
#
_entry.id   AF-A0A947S962-F1
#
_cell.length_a   1.000
_cell.length_b   1.000
_cell.length_c   1.000
_cell.angle_alpha   90.00
_cell.angle_beta   90.00
_cell.angle_gamma   90.00
#
_symmetry.space_group_name_H-M   'P 1'
#
loop_
_entity.id
_entity.type
_entity.pdbx_description
1 polymer ?
#
loop_
_entity_poly.entity_id
_entity_poly.type
_entity_poly.pdbx_seq_one_letter_code
_entity_poly.pdbx_strand_id
1 'polypeptide(L)'
;MLVFTDGNSNWGQRLFIAINRRCPQFPPVFGDRGMIKKTQIDKLPEGFHYITALTRVQIEGLIKRGLIQVSIFDVNLCEIEEEGVRYILRRNPLRAEEISENRQSKQKKIGGIVEKINKYLEEHSRAKVSKAMERINKKIALLNINKWVKIEADERKLRLIIDEEALKEESFLNGCYVIKTSLPKESANKEIIHARYKDLSMVESAFRTCKTGHLEIRPVFVQTERNTRGHVLVVMLAYMIIRALQNKWKGLDLTVEEGIKQLTTLCSMEVEVNGQGGCLKIPIPRETSQELLKRLDVRLPSVLPHKDVLVVTRKKLAKQQKPLEKQ
;
A
#
# COMPACT_ATOMS: atom_id res chain seq x y z
N MET A 1 7.05 5.19 -15.90
CA MET A 1 6.54 4.12 -15.02
C MET A 1 5.16 4.54 -14.57
N LEU A 2 4.12 3.80 -14.98
CA LEU A 2 2.74 4.06 -14.57
C LEU A 2 2.36 3.00 -13.54
N VAL A 3 2.07 3.48 -12.33
CA VAL A 3 1.73 2.67 -11.16
C VAL A 3 0.29 2.98 -10.78
N PHE A 4 -0.54 1.94 -10.70
CA PHE A 4 -1.90 2.04 -10.18
C PHE A 4 -1.97 1.19 -8.90
N THR A 5 -2.65 1.69 -7.86
CA THR A 5 -2.60 1.11 -6.51
C THR A 5 -3.96 1.09 -5.79
N ASP A 6 -5.10 1.15 -6.51
CA ASP A 6 -6.40 1.17 -5.83
C ASP A 6 -7.46 0.40 -6.63
N GLY A 7 -7.98 -0.68 -6.01
CA GLY A 7 -8.96 -1.60 -6.59
C GLY A 7 -10.41 -1.18 -6.39
N ASN A 8 -10.68 -0.11 -5.63
CA ASN A 8 -12.05 0.26 -5.26
C ASN A 8 -12.49 1.65 -5.73
N SER A 9 -11.64 2.37 -6.44
CA SER A 9 -11.92 3.71 -6.91
C SER A 9 -11.87 3.76 -8.44
N ASN A 10 -12.92 4.32 -9.06
CA ASN A 10 -13.07 4.59 -10.51
C ASN A 10 -11.95 5.48 -11.10
N TRP A 11 -11.00 5.87 -10.25
CA TRP A 11 -9.83 6.69 -10.45
C TRP A 11 -8.71 6.00 -11.24
N GLY A 12 -8.39 4.75 -10.89
CA GLY A 12 -7.35 4.00 -11.60
C GLY A 12 -7.71 3.79 -13.09
N GLN A 13 -8.99 3.54 -13.35
CA GLN A 13 -9.53 3.35 -14.71
C GLN A 13 -9.51 4.63 -15.55
N ARG A 14 -9.91 5.78 -14.98
CA ARG A 14 -9.89 7.08 -15.67
C ARG A 14 -8.46 7.59 -15.90
N LEU A 15 -7.55 7.33 -14.96
CA LEU A 15 -6.13 7.69 -15.08
C LEU A 15 -5.42 6.90 -16.19
N PHE A 16 -5.75 5.62 -16.34
CA PHE A 16 -5.27 4.76 -17.42
C PHE A 16 -5.63 5.34 -18.79
N ILE A 17 -6.89 5.68 -19.01
CA ILE A 17 -7.38 6.24 -20.29
C ILE A 17 -6.76 7.62 -20.58
N ALA A 18 -6.59 8.48 -19.57
CA ALA A 18 -6.10 9.86 -19.76
C ALA A 18 -4.61 9.96 -20.08
N ILE A 19 -3.78 9.05 -19.55
CA ILE A 19 -2.33 9.03 -19.83
C ILE A 19 -2.02 8.32 -21.16
N ASN A 20 -2.86 7.35 -21.57
CA ASN A 20 -2.69 6.55 -22.79
C ASN A 20 -2.68 7.35 -24.12
N ARG A 21 -3.14 8.60 -24.14
CA ARG A 21 -3.23 9.40 -25.39
C ARG A 21 -1.96 10.15 -25.79
N ARG A 22 -0.86 10.16 -25.00
CA ARG A 22 0.19 11.19 -25.18
C ARG A 22 1.68 10.80 -25.08
N CYS A 23 2.04 9.53 -24.88
CA CYS A 23 3.46 9.14 -24.79
C CYS A 23 3.80 7.95 -25.72
N PRO A 24 4.66 8.10 -26.74
CA PRO A 24 4.94 7.07 -27.75
C PRO A 24 6.12 6.11 -27.47
N GLN A 25 6.83 6.25 -26.35
CA GLN A 25 7.76 5.21 -25.85
C GLN A 25 7.10 4.55 -24.65
N PHE A 26 6.72 3.27 -24.76
CA PHE A 26 5.80 2.62 -23.84
C PHE A 26 6.51 1.79 -22.76
N PRO A 27 6.82 2.35 -21.57
CA PRO A 27 7.30 1.56 -20.45
C PRO A 27 6.20 0.59 -19.97
N PRO A 28 6.56 -0.57 -19.40
CA PRO A 28 5.58 -1.53 -18.91
C PRO A 28 4.66 -0.91 -17.85
N VAL A 29 3.38 -1.30 -17.90
CA VAL A 29 2.35 -0.92 -16.94
C VAL A 29 2.47 -1.82 -15.70
N PHE A 30 2.56 -1.21 -14.52
CA PHE A 30 2.62 -1.94 -13.26
C PHE A 30 1.28 -1.88 -12.55
N GLY A 31 0.84 -3.03 -12.03
CA GLY A 31 -0.35 -3.07 -11.23
C GLY A 31 -0.32 -4.03 -10.07
N ASP A 32 -0.88 -3.56 -8.95
CA ASP A 32 -0.98 -4.36 -7.74
C ASP A 32 -1.88 -5.60 -7.94
N ARG A 33 -1.82 -6.50 -6.98
CA ARG A 33 -2.46 -7.82 -7.02
C ARG A 33 -3.95 -7.70 -7.35
N GLY A 34 -4.34 -8.33 -8.47
CA GLY A 34 -5.73 -8.39 -8.91
C GLY A 34 -6.31 -7.06 -9.44
N MET A 35 -5.49 -6.02 -9.57
CA MET A 35 -5.95 -4.71 -10.01
C MET A 35 -6.04 -4.59 -11.53
N ILE A 36 -5.18 -5.29 -12.28
CA ILE A 36 -5.30 -5.39 -13.75
C ILE A 36 -6.16 -6.60 -14.08
N LYS A 37 -7.43 -6.36 -14.45
CA LYS A 37 -8.36 -7.41 -14.88
C LYS A 37 -8.06 -7.84 -16.32
N LYS A 38 -8.44 -9.07 -16.68
CA LYS A 38 -8.26 -9.61 -18.05
C LYS A 38 -8.82 -8.66 -19.12
N THR A 39 -10.03 -8.14 -18.90
CA THR A 39 -10.68 -7.16 -19.79
C THR A 39 -9.93 -5.84 -19.99
N GLN A 40 -9.02 -5.49 -19.07
CA GLN A 40 -8.15 -4.31 -19.20
C GLN A 40 -6.85 -4.67 -19.94
N ILE A 41 -6.35 -5.88 -19.73
CA ILE A 41 -5.21 -6.43 -20.49
C ILE A 41 -5.57 -6.50 -21.97
N ASP A 42 -6.75 -7.00 -22.29
CA ASP A 42 -7.24 -7.15 -23.67
C ASP A 42 -7.46 -5.80 -24.37
N LYS A 43 -7.52 -4.70 -23.61
CA LYS A 43 -7.65 -3.32 -24.10
C LYS A 43 -6.33 -2.57 -24.15
N LEU A 44 -5.22 -3.21 -23.79
CA LEU A 44 -3.91 -2.59 -23.92
C LEU A 44 -3.58 -2.42 -25.41
N PRO A 45 -3.11 -1.24 -25.85
CA PRO A 45 -2.65 -1.05 -27.22
C PRO A 45 -1.47 -1.98 -27.54
N GLU A 46 -1.29 -2.31 -28.82
CA GLU A 46 -0.13 -3.07 -29.29
C GLU A 46 1.18 -2.37 -28.87
N GLY A 47 2.18 -3.17 -28.45
CA GLY A 47 3.47 -2.68 -27.94
C GLY A 47 3.51 -2.33 -26.44
N PHE A 48 2.39 -2.42 -25.72
CA PHE A 48 2.40 -2.29 -24.26
C PHE A 48 2.57 -3.62 -23.55
N HIS A 49 3.47 -3.63 -22.57
CA HIS A 49 3.66 -4.77 -21.67
C HIS A 49 3.11 -4.47 -20.28
N TYR A 50 2.77 -5.51 -19.52
CA TYR A 50 2.29 -5.37 -18.15
C TYR A 50 3.10 -6.23 -17.18
N ILE A 51 3.16 -5.81 -15.92
CA ILE A 51 3.64 -6.59 -14.78
C ILE A 51 2.60 -6.46 -13.65
N THR A 52 2.05 -7.58 -13.18
CA THR A 52 1.07 -7.60 -12.08
C THR A 52 1.19 -8.87 -11.24
N ALA A 53 0.65 -8.89 -10.01
CA ALA A 53 0.55 -10.12 -9.24
C ALA A 53 -0.83 -10.76 -9.31
N LEU A 54 -0.85 -12.09 -9.22
CA LEU A 54 -2.08 -12.87 -9.20
C LEU A 54 -2.70 -12.93 -7.80
N THR A 55 -4.03 -12.97 -7.75
CA THR A 55 -4.77 -13.26 -6.51
C THR A 55 -4.66 -14.74 -6.15
N ARG A 56 -4.96 -15.08 -4.89
CA ARG A 56 -4.96 -16.49 -4.44
C ARG A 56 -5.87 -17.36 -5.30
N VAL A 57 -7.07 -16.88 -5.64
CA VAL A 57 -8.04 -17.60 -6.48
C VAL A 57 -7.49 -17.84 -7.90
N GLN A 58 -6.75 -16.88 -8.45
CA GLN A 58 -6.12 -17.05 -9.76
C GLN A 58 -4.97 -18.07 -9.72
N ILE A 59 -4.19 -18.09 -8.63
CA ILE A 59 -3.13 -19.10 -8.43
C ILE A 59 -3.75 -20.49 -8.28
N GLU A 60 -4.80 -20.63 -7.47
CA GLU A 60 -5.56 -21.88 -7.33
C GLU A 60 -6.12 -22.34 -8.69
N GLY A 61 -6.62 -21.42 -9.51
CA GLY A 61 -7.08 -21.71 -10.87
C GLY A 61 -5.96 -22.13 -11.84
N LEU A 62 -4.72 -21.67 -11.64
CA LEU A 62 -3.57 -22.15 -12.42
C LEU A 62 -3.13 -23.55 -11.99
N ILE A 63 -3.18 -23.83 -10.68
CA ILE A 63 -2.88 -25.15 -10.13
C ILE A 63 -3.91 -26.18 -10.63
N LYS A 64 -5.21 -25.84 -10.59
CA LYS A 64 -6.29 -26.71 -11.09
C LYS A 64 -6.17 -27.02 -12.59
N ARG A 65 -5.62 -26.10 -13.37
CA ARG A 65 -5.34 -26.30 -14.81
C ARG A 65 -4.04 -27.07 -15.07
N GLY A 66 -3.27 -27.41 -14.04
CA GLY A 66 -2.00 -28.12 -14.17
C GLY A 66 -0.84 -27.25 -14.65
N LEU A 67 -1.02 -25.92 -14.75
CA LEU A 67 0.01 -24.99 -15.24
C LEU A 67 1.11 -24.71 -14.22
N ILE A 68 0.75 -24.77 -12.93
CA ILE A 68 1.69 -24.59 -11.83
C ILE A 68 1.52 -25.76 -10.87
N GLN A 69 2.61 -26.40 -10.51
CA GLN A 69 2.64 -27.32 -9.36
C GLN A 69 3.05 -26.55 -8.10
N VAL A 70 2.44 -26.88 -6.96
CA VAL A 70 2.73 -26.23 -5.67
C VAL A 70 4.19 -26.41 -5.26
N SER A 71 4.81 -27.51 -5.65
CA SER A 71 6.23 -27.81 -5.44
C SER A 71 7.20 -26.81 -6.10
N ILE A 72 6.74 -26.05 -7.10
CA ILE A 72 7.56 -25.07 -7.82
C ILE A 72 7.76 -23.79 -6.99
N PHE A 73 6.96 -23.57 -5.93
CA PHE A 73 7.13 -22.43 -5.06
C PHE A 73 8.32 -22.63 -4.11
N ASP A 74 9.44 -22.01 -4.46
CA ASP A 74 10.66 -21.99 -3.65
C ASP A 74 10.99 -20.59 -3.11
N VAL A 75 11.94 -20.51 -2.18
CA VAL A 75 12.57 -19.26 -1.73
C VAL A 75 13.21 -18.52 -2.90
N ASN A 76 13.76 -19.29 -3.85
CA ASN A 76 14.33 -18.81 -5.09
C ASN A 76 13.26 -18.47 -6.14
N LEU A 77 13.59 -17.61 -7.09
CA LEU A 77 12.68 -17.23 -8.17
C LEU A 77 12.58 -18.34 -9.21
N CYS A 78 11.37 -18.86 -9.38
CA CYS A 78 11.03 -19.78 -10.45
C CYS A 78 10.26 -19.04 -11.55
N GLU A 79 10.38 -19.50 -12.78
CA GLU A 79 9.72 -18.90 -13.94
C GLU A 79 9.10 -19.98 -14.81
N ILE A 80 7.85 -19.77 -15.22
CA ILE A 80 7.18 -20.55 -16.25
C ILE A 80 6.62 -19.61 -17.32
N GLU A 81 6.38 -20.14 -18.51
CA GLU A 81 5.87 -19.37 -19.64
C GLU A 81 4.76 -20.15 -20.36
N GLU A 82 3.68 -19.46 -20.71
CA GLU A 82 2.52 -20.01 -21.41
C GLU A 82 1.96 -18.93 -22.34
N GLU A 83 1.79 -19.24 -23.63
CA GLU A 83 1.19 -18.32 -24.63
C GLU A 83 1.83 -16.90 -24.64
N GLY A 84 3.15 -16.81 -24.49
CA GLY A 84 3.88 -15.53 -24.44
C GLY A 84 3.68 -14.73 -23.15
N VAL A 85 3.05 -15.31 -22.14
CA VAL A 85 2.91 -14.76 -20.79
C VAL A 85 3.84 -15.51 -19.85
N ARG A 86 4.63 -14.76 -19.08
CA ARG A 86 5.55 -15.30 -18.09
C ARG A 86 4.96 -15.18 -16.69
N TYR A 87 5.14 -16.22 -15.89
CA TYR A 87 4.77 -16.26 -14.49
C TYR A 87 6.01 -16.49 -13.64
N ILE A 88 6.31 -15.55 -12.77
CA ILE A 88 7.44 -15.60 -11.85
C ILE A 88 6.90 -15.95 -10.46
N LEU A 89 7.32 -17.09 -9.93
CA LEU A 89 6.84 -17.65 -8.67
C LEU A 89 7.87 -17.48 -7.58
N ARG A 90 7.40 -17.21 -6.36
CA ARG A 90 8.24 -17.22 -5.16
C ARG A 90 7.42 -17.50 -3.90
N ARG A 91 8.05 -18.13 -2.92
CA ARG A 91 7.56 -18.26 -1.55
C ARG A 91 8.40 -17.38 -0.62
N ASN A 92 7.73 -16.46 0.08
CA ASN A 92 8.36 -15.68 1.13
C ASN A 92 8.21 -16.41 2.48
N PRO A 93 9.30 -16.94 3.07
CA PRO A 93 9.23 -17.73 4.30
C PRO A 93 8.76 -16.90 5.50
N LEU A 94 9.26 -15.66 5.66
CA LEU A 94 8.84 -14.76 6.74
C LEU A 94 7.35 -14.46 6.66
N ARG A 95 6.84 -14.22 5.45
CA ARG A 95 5.40 -13.99 5.26
C ARG A 95 4.58 -15.26 5.50
N ALA A 96 5.13 -16.43 5.20
CA ALA A 96 4.46 -17.70 5.46
C ALA A 96 4.32 -17.96 6.96
N GLU A 97 5.37 -17.66 7.73
CA GLU A 97 5.40 -17.74 9.20
C GLU A 97 4.43 -16.75 9.83
N GLU A 98 4.47 -15.47 9.44
CA GLU A 98 3.54 -14.45 9.93
C GLU A 98 2.07 -14.83 9.68
N ILE A 99 1.75 -15.42 8.52
CA ILE A 99 0.40 -15.92 8.23
C ILE A 99 0.05 -17.11 9.14
N SER A 100 1.00 -18.00 9.41
CA SER A 100 0.83 -19.13 10.32
C SER A 100 0.53 -18.67 11.75
N GLU A 101 1.33 -17.74 12.28
CA GLU A 101 1.14 -17.16 13.61
C GLU A 101 -0.21 -16.44 13.74
N ASN A 102 -0.56 -15.63 12.74
CA ASN A 102 -1.87 -14.97 12.68
C ASN A 102 -3.01 -15.98 12.69
N ARG A 103 -2.84 -17.13 12.04
CA ARG A 103 -3.81 -18.21 12.03
C ARG A 103 -3.96 -18.86 13.40
N GLN A 104 -2.85 -19.21 14.04
CA GLN A 104 -2.84 -19.76 15.40
C GLN A 104 -3.46 -18.77 16.41
N SER A 105 -3.17 -17.48 16.27
CA SER A 105 -3.77 -16.42 17.09
C SER A 105 -5.29 -16.36 16.93
N LYS A 106 -5.80 -16.45 15.69
CA LYS A 106 -7.24 -16.53 15.42
C LYS A 106 -7.89 -17.77 16.03
N GLN A 107 -7.22 -18.93 15.94
CA GLN A 107 -7.68 -20.18 16.53
C GLN A 107 -7.78 -20.07 18.06
N LYS A 108 -6.70 -19.62 18.73
CA LYS A 108 -6.68 -19.39 20.18
C LYS A 108 -7.78 -18.42 20.61
N LYS A 109 -8.01 -17.36 19.83
CA LYS A 109 -9.06 -16.37 20.09
C LYS A 109 -10.46 -16.98 20.02
N ILE A 110 -10.75 -17.84 19.05
CA ILE A 110 -12.03 -18.55 18.98
C ILE A 110 -12.14 -19.58 20.10
N GLY A 111 -11.07 -20.33 20.41
CA GLY A 111 -11.03 -21.27 21.53
C GLY A 111 -11.42 -20.61 22.85
N GLY A 112 -10.79 -19.48 23.19
CA GLY A 112 -11.13 -18.73 24.40
C GLY A 112 -12.54 -18.11 24.39
N ILE A 113 -13.14 -17.88 23.22
CA ILE A 113 -14.55 -17.46 23.12
C ILE A 113 -15.47 -18.65 23.37
N VAL A 114 -15.16 -19.83 22.83
CA VAL A 114 -15.90 -21.07 23.05
C VAL A 114 -15.90 -21.43 24.53
N GLU A 115 -14.75 -21.37 25.20
CA GLU A 115 -14.63 -21.63 26.65
C GLU A 115 -15.51 -20.70 27.48
N LYS A 116 -15.49 -19.38 27.20
CA LYS A 116 -16.34 -18.41 27.89
C LYS A 116 -17.82 -18.68 27.67
N ILE A 117 -18.20 -19.10 26.47
CA ILE A 117 -19.58 -19.42 26.13
C ILE A 117 -20.02 -20.72 26.82
N ASN A 118 -19.17 -21.75 26.85
CA ASN A 118 -19.45 -22.99 27.56
C ASN A 118 -19.66 -22.74 29.05
N LYS A 119 -18.78 -21.94 29.69
CA LYS A 119 -18.97 -21.52 31.08
C LYS A 119 -20.30 -20.78 31.30
N TYR A 120 -20.66 -19.87 30.40
CA TYR A 120 -21.94 -19.16 30.48
C TYR A 120 -23.15 -20.10 30.31
N LEU A 121 -23.07 -21.08 29.40
CA LEU A 121 -24.12 -22.08 29.16
C LEU A 121 -24.29 -23.04 30.35
N GLU A 122 -23.22 -23.32 31.10
CA GLU A 122 -23.25 -24.09 32.35
C GLU A 122 -23.93 -23.28 33.47
N GLU A 123 -23.58 -22.00 33.64
CA GLU A 123 -24.14 -21.13 34.68
C GLU A 123 -25.61 -20.71 34.42
N HIS A 124 -26.06 -20.69 33.15
CA HIS A 124 -27.38 -20.18 32.77
C HIS A 124 -28.20 -21.22 32.00
N SER A 125 -29.04 -21.98 32.72
CA SER A 125 -29.88 -23.06 32.15
C SER A 125 -30.83 -22.60 31.04
N ARG A 126 -31.35 -21.35 31.10
CA ARG A 126 -32.24 -20.76 30.09
C ARG A 126 -31.54 -20.26 28.82
N ALA A 127 -30.21 -20.22 28.80
CA ALA A 127 -29.46 -19.79 27.63
C ALA A 127 -29.61 -20.80 26.47
N LYS A 128 -29.80 -20.27 25.25
CA LYS A 128 -30.01 -21.07 24.03
C LYS A 128 -28.70 -21.31 23.30
N VAL A 129 -28.35 -22.58 23.11
CA VAL A 129 -27.15 -23.04 22.39
C VAL A 129 -27.14 -22.52 20.94
N SER A 130 -28.30 -22.47 20.28
CA SER A 130 -28.42 -21.97 18.90
C SER A 130 -27.96 -20.52 18.72
N LYS A 131 -28.34 -19.62 19.64
CA LYS A 131 -27.87 -18.21 19.62
C LYS A 131 -26.37 -18.10 19.89
N ALA A 132 -25.84 -18.97 20.74
CA ALA A 132 -24.42 -19.03 21.02
C ALA A 132 -23.63 -19.47 19.78
N MET A 133 -24.06 -20.53 19.09
CA MET A 133 -23.46 -20.97 17.83
C MET A 133 -23.50 -19.89 16.75
N GLU A 134 -24.65 -19.21 16.56
CA GLU A 134 -24.77 -18.14 15.57
C GLU A 134 -23.76 -17.01 15.84
N ARG A 135 -23.59 -16.62 17.11
CA ARG A 135 -22.62 -15.59 17.50
C ARG A 135 -21.19 -15.99 17.17
N ILE A 136 -20.80 -17.26 17.38
CA ILE A 136 -19.44 -17.70 17.08
C ILE A 136 -19.26 -17.89 15.58
N ASN A 137 -20.24 -18.44 14.86
CA ASN A 137 -20.19 -18.57 13.40
C ASN A 137 -20.05 -17.21 12.71
N LYS A 138 -20.76 -16.17 13.19
CA LYS A 138 -20.55 -14.79 12.74
C LYS A 138 -19.11 -14.32 12.98
N LYS A 139 -18.50 -14.69 14.12
CA LYS A 139 -17.12 -14.33 14.43
C LYS A 139 -16.09 -15.09 13.56
N ILE A 140 -16.34 -16.37 13.30
CA ILE A 140 -15.55 -17.21 12.40
C ILE A 140 -15.57 -16.63 10.98
N ALA A 141 -16.75 -16.25 10.49
CA ALA A 141 -16.91 -15.58 9.20
C ALA A 141 -16.17 -14.25 9.15
N LEU A 142 -16.30 -13.40 10.19
CA LEU A 142 -15.58 -12.12 10.27
C LEU A 142 -14.05 -12.30 10.23
N LEU A 143 -13.52 -13.38 10.82
CA LEU A 143 -12.08 -13.68 10.82
C LEU A 143 -11.61 -14.38 9.53
N ASN A 144 -12.51 -14.73 8.61
CA ASN A 144 -12.28 -15.49 7.38
C ASN A 144 -11.57 -16.83 7.62
N ILE A 145 -12.03 -17.59 8.63
CA ILE A 145 -11.46 -18.92 8.98
C ILE A 145 -12.48 -20.06 8.85
N ASN A 146 -13.65 -19.77 8.29
CA ASN A 146 -14.76 -20.70 8.07
C ASN A 146 -14.43 -21.90 7.17
N LYS A 147 -13.33 -21.84 6.39
CA LYS A 147 -12.90 -22.95 5.54
C LYS A 147 -12.40 -24.15 6.35
N TRP A 148 -11.74 -23.91 7.48
CA TRP A 148 -11.04 -24.95 8.25
C TRP A 148 -11.40 -24.95 9.74
N VAL A 149 -12.21 -23.99 10.20
CA VAL A 149 -12.78 -23.97 11.56
C VAL A 149 -14.28 -24.15 11.49
N LYS A 150 -14.79 -25.15 12.20
CA LYS A 150 -16.21 -25.43 12.40
C LYS A 150 -16.50 -25.52 13.89
N ILE A 151 -17.77 -25.37 14.25
CA ILE A 151 -18.25 -25.56 15.62
C ILE A 151 -19.39 -26.55 15.59
N GLU A 152 -19.28 -27.56 16.45
CA GLU A 152 -20.34 -28.50 16.72
C GLU A 152 -20.86 -28.30 18.14
N ALA A 153 -22.14 -28.57 18.31
CA ALA A 153 -22.77 -28.59 19.61
C ALA A 153 -23.01 -30.05 20.01
N ASP A 154 -22.46 -30.42 21.16
CA ASP A 154 -22.74 -31.68 21.83
C ASP A 154 -23.55 -31.34 23.07
N GLU A 155 -24.87 -31.57 23.00
CA GLU A 155 -25.87 -31.13 23.97
C GLU A 155 -25.81 -29.62 24.28
N ARG A 156 -25.16 -29.24 25.38
CA ARG A 156 -24.96 -27.86 25.84
C ARG A 156 -23.50 -27.40 25.81
N LYS A 157 -22.59 -28.24 25.29
CA LYS A 157 -21.18 -27.91 25.15
C LYS A 157 -20.84 -27.69 23.68
N LEU A 158 -20.25 -26.55 23.38
CA LEU A 158 -19.73 -26.25 22.06
C LEU A 158 -18.30 -26.77 21.94
N ARG A 159 -18.01 -27.48 20.85
CA ARG A 159 -16.69 -28.00 20.51
C ARG A 159 -16.18 -27.31 19.25
N LEU A 160 -14.92 -26.88 19.30
CA LEU A 160 -14.22 -26.34 18.15
C LEU A 160 -13.65 -27.50 17.34
N ILE A 161 -13.98 -27.58 16.06
CA ILE A 161 -13.49 -28.60 15.14
C ILE A 161 -12.60 -27.94 14.11
N ILE A 162 -11.43 -28.55 13.92
CA ILE A 162 -10.44 -28.12 12.96
C ILE A 162 -10.42 -29.17 11.86
N ASP A 163 -10.68 -28.72 10.65
CA ASP A 163 -10.53 -29.52 9.45
C ASP A 163 -9.06 -29.47 9.04
N GLU A 164 -8.29 -30.47 9.48
CA GLU A 164 -6.83 -30.54 9.27
C GLU A 164 -6.47 -30.61 7.78
N GLU A 165 -7.30 -31.25 6.95
CA GLU A 165 -7.10 -31.32 5.51
C GLU A 165 -7.28 -29.95 4.87
N ALA A 166 -8.40 -29.28 5.15
CA ALA A 166 -8.65 -27.91 4.67
C ALA A 166 -7.61 -26.91 5.19
N LEU A 167 -7.13 -27.10 6.43
CA LEU A 167 -6.06 -26.29 7.02
C LEU A 167 -4.74 -26.49 6.28
N LYS A 168 -4.39 -27.74 5.95
CA LYS A 168 -3.19 -28.08 5.18
C LYS A 168 -3.26 -27.46 3.78
N GLU A 169 -4.38 -27.60 3.08
CA GLU A 169 -4.65 -26.96 1.80
C GLU A 169 -4.50 -25.43 1.83
N GLU A 170 -5.11 -24.79 2.82
CA GLU A 170 -5.00 -23.33 2.98
C GLU A 170 -3.56 -22.90 3.25
N SER A 171 -2.79 -23.73 3.97
CA SER A 171 -1.40 -23.48 4.36
C SER A 171 -0.38 -23.63 3.23
N PHE A 172 -0.65 -24.45 2.21
CA PHE A 172 0.29 -24.66 1.10
C PHE A 172 0.64 -23.38 0.34
N LEU A 173 -0.31 -22.46 0.21
CA LEU A 173 -0.10 -21.17 -0.46
C LEU A 173 0.36 -20.07 0.50
N ASN A 174 0.70 -20.39 1.76
CA ASN A 174 1.23 -19.40 2.70
C ASN A 174 2.55 -18.82 2.19
N GLY A 175 2.57 -17.50 2.04
CA GLY A 175 3.72 -16.76 1.55
C GLY A 175 3.99 -16.92 0.05
N CYS A 176 3.20 -17.73 -0.67
CA CYS A 176 3.32 -17.92 -2.11
C CYS A 176 2.70 -16.74 -2.87
N TYR A 177 3.40 -16.25 -3.89
CA TYR A 177 2.86 -15.28 -4.82
C TYR A 177 3.44 -15.49 -6.22
N VAL A 178 2.67 -15.04 -7.20
CA VAL A 178 3.00 -15.17 -8.62
C VAL A 178 2.89 -13.80 -9.27
N ILE A 179 3.96 -13.38 -9.95
CA ILE A 179 3.98 -12.19 -10.80
C ILE A 179 3.73 -12.65 -12.23
N LYS A 180 2.70 -12.10 -12.86
CA LYS A 180 2.33 -12.31 -14.26
C LYS A 180 2.84 -11.13 -15.10
N THR A 181 3.48 -11.41 -16.22
CA THR A 181 3.96 -10.38 -17.15
C THR A 181 3.89 -10.81 -18.61
N SER A 182 3.69 -9.85 -19.52
CA SER A 182 3.84 -10.04 -20.96
C SER A 182 5.19 -9.54 -21.51
N LEU A 183 6.16 -9.22 -20.64
CA LEU A 183 7.48 -8.77 -21.09
C LEU A 183 8.30 -9.93 -21.66
N PRO A 184 8.86 -9.80 -22.88
CA PRO A 184 9.77 -10.79 -23.44
C PRO A 184 11.01 -11.00 -22.55
N LYS A 185 11.61 -12.19 -22.62
CA LYS A 185 12.82 -12.53 -21.84
C LYS A 185 14.01 -11.65 -22.19
N GLU A 186 14.07 -11.22 -23.44
CA GLU A 186 15.08 -10.33 -24.02
C GLU A 186 15.02 -8.93 -23.39
N SER A 187 13.84 -8.50 -22.95
CA SER A 187 13.63 -7.17 -22.37
C SER A 187 14.00 -7.12 -20.88
N ALA A 188 13.70 -8.17 -20.13
CA ALA A 188 14.02 -8.26 -18.71
C ALA A 188 14.02 -9.71 -18.20
N ASN A 189 15.04 -10.07 -17.43
CA ASN A 189 15.06 -11.34 -16.71
C ASN A 189 14.11 -11.32 -15.49
N LYS A 190 13.86 -12.50 -14.91
CA LYS A 190 12.95 -12.68 -13.77
C LYS A 190 13.39 -11.89 -12.53
N GLU A 191 14.69 -11.72 -12.31
CA GLU A 191 15.25 -10.97 -11.18
C GLU A 191 14.92 -9.48 -11.29
N ILE A 192 15.08 -8.89 -12.48
CA ILE A 192 14.73 -7.49 -12.73
C ILE A 192 13.22 -7.30 -12.56
N ILE A 193 12.40 -8.18 -13.13
CA ILE A 193 10.94 -8.07 -13.02
C ILE A 193 10.50 -8.17 -11.55
N HIS A 194 11.09 -9.11 -10.79
CA HIS A 194 10.83 -9.26 -9.37
C HIS A 194 11.24 -8.02 -8.57
N ALA A 195 12.44 -7.49 -8.81
CA ALA A 195 12.93 -6.27 -8.16
C ALA A 195 12.02 -5.07 -8.45
N ARG A 196 11.63 -4.88 -9.71
CA ARG A 196 10.72 -3.81 -10.14
C ARG A 196 9.32 -3.97 -9.55
N TYR A 197 8.82 -5.19 -9.43
CA TYR A 197 7.56 -5.45 -8.74
C TYR A 197 7.67 -5.17 -7.24
N LYS A 198 8.81 -5.48 -6.61
CA LYS A 198 9.05 -5.12 -5.21
C LYS A 198 9.08 -3.59 -5.02
N ASP A 199 9.70 -2.85 -5.95
CA ASP A 199 9.67 -1.38 -5.95
C ASP A 199 8.23 -0.84 -5.99
N LEU A 200 7.28 -1.53 -6.64
CA LEU A 200 5.86 -1.14 -6.66
C LEU A 200 5.30 -0.99 -5.24
N SER A 201 5.66 -1.91 -4.33
CA SER A 201 5.24 -1.83 -2.93
C SER A 201 5.84 -0.61 -2.20
N MET A 202 7.05 -0.20 -2.57
CA MET A 202 7.65 1.05 -2.06
C MET A 202 6.93 2.28 -2.59
N VAL A 203 6.55 2.26 -3.87
CA VAL A 203 5.72 3.31 -4.48
C VAL A 203 4.38 3.37 -3.75
N GLU A 204 3.67 2.26 -3.59
CA GLU A 204 2.38 2.20 -2.87
C GLU A 204 2.51 2.73 -1.44
N SER A 205 3.52 2.28 -0.70
CA SER A 205 3.76 2.75 0.67
C SER A 205 4.00 4.26 0.67
N ALA A 206 4.81 4.79 -0.25
CA ALA A 206 5.06 6.21 -0.36
C ALA A 206 3.79 6.99 -0.74
N PHE A 207 2.96 6.48 -1.66
CA PHE A 207 1.67 7.06 -2.01
C PHE A 207 0.69 7.04 -0.84
N ARG A 208 0.66 5.95 -0.07
CA ARG A 208 -0.13 5.85 1.16
C ARG A 208 0.34 6.89 2.17
N THR A 209 1.64 7.00 2.42
CA THR A 209 2.22 8.02 3.31
C THR A 209 1.93 9.44 2.83
N CYS A 210 1.98 9.71 1.51
CA CYS A 210 1.57 11.01 0.96
C CYS A 210 0.07 11.31 1.20
N LYS A 211 -0.79 10.29 1.10
CA LYS A 211 -2.24 10.41 1.27
C LYS A 211 -2.67 10.53 2.74
N THR A 212 -1.99 9.85 3.66
CA THR A 212 -2.40 9.75 5.08
C THR A 212 -1.55 10.60 6.03
N GLY A 213 -0.31 10.90 5.67
CA GLY A 213 0.62 11.68 6.48
C GLY A 213 0.85 13.06 5.87
N HIS A 214 1.96 13.22 5.14
CA HIS A 214 2.58 14.53 4.91
C HIS A 214 1.79 15.59 4.16
N LEU A 215 1.02 15.19 3.16
CA LEU A 215 0.38 16.16 2.27
C LEU A 215 -1.14 16.13 2.40
N GLU A 216 -1.70 15.15 3.11
CA GLU A 216 -3.14 14.94 3.26
C GLU A 216 -3.91 15.07 1.92
N ILE A 217 -3.26 14.68 0.81
CA ILE A 217 -3.78 14.85 -0.55
C ILE A 217 -4.80 13.76 -0.85
N ARG A 218 -5.72 13.43 0.06
CA ARG A 218 -6.86 12.62 -0.37
C ARG A 218 -7.69 13.46 -1.33
N PRO A 219 -7.97 13.00 -2.56
CA PRO A 219 -8.87 13.70 -3.45
C PRO A 219 -10.29 13.53 -2.89
N VAL A 220 -10.65 14.38 -1.94
CA VAL A 220 -12.03 14.50 -1.51
C VAL A 220 -12.69 15.45 -2.52
N PHE A 221 -13.68 14.95 -3.26
CA PHE A 221 -14.48 15.71 -4.25
C PHE A 221 -13.82 16.08 -5.58
N VAL A 222 -12.70 15.47 -5.97
CA VAL A 222 -12.16 15.68 -7.33
C VAL A 222 -12.97 14.83 -8.33
N GLN A 223 -13.86 15.46 -9.09
CA GLN A 223 -14.82 14.75 -9.95
C GLN A 223 -14.54 14.91 -11.45
N THR A 224 -13.85 15.98 -11.85
CA THR A 224 -13.54 16.29 -13.26
C THR A 224 -12.21 15.70 -13.70
N GLU A 225 -12.12 15.32 -14.98
CA GLU A 225 -10.90 14.75 -15.56
C GLU A 225 -9.68 15.68 -15.40
N ARG A 226 -9.87 17.00 -15.62
CA ARG A 226 -8.80 18.00 -15.47
C ARG A 226 -8.24 18.03 -14.06
N ASN A 227 -9.10 18.03 -13.05
CA ASN A 227 -8.67 18.09 -11.65
C ASN A 227 -8.03 16.76 -11.22
N THR A 228 -8.52 15.62 -11.71
CA THR A 228 -7.88 14.31 -11.54
C THR A 228 -6.45 14.31 -12.08
N ARG A 229 -6.23 14.84 -13.29
CA ARG A 229 -4.90 14.94 -13.89
C ARG A 229 -3.96 15.85 -13.10
N GLY A 230 -4.44 17.02 -12.68
CA GLY A 230 -3.66 17.94 -11.85
C GLY A 230 -3.28 17.33 -10.50
N HIS A 231 -4.21 16.62 -9.87
CA HIS A 231 -3.97 15.90 -8.63
C HIS A 231 -2.87 14.84 -8.78
N VAL A 232 -2.96 13.99 -9.82
CA VAL A 232 -1.93 12.97 -10.05
C VAL A 232 -0.57 13.60 -10.29
N LEU A 233 -0.49 14.70 -11.04
CA LEU A 233 0.76 15.41 -11.25
C LEU A 233 1.39 15.86 -9.92
N VAL A 234 0.61 16.50 -9.05
CA VAL A 234 1.11 16.97 -7.74
C VAL A 234 1.57 15.81 -6.87
N VAL A 235 0.82 14.71 -6.83
CA VAL A 235 1.20 13.52 -6.06
C VAL A 235 2.47 12.88 -6.61
N MET A 236 2.64 12.82 -7.94
CA MET A 236 3.86 12.30 -8.56
C MET A 236 5.08 13.18 -8.24
N LEU A 237 4.93 14.51 -8.30
CA LEU A 237 5.99 15.44 -7.93
C LEU A 237 6.39 15.30 -6.46
N ALA A 238 5.41 15.24 -5.55
CA ALA A 238 5.65 15.00 -4.15
C ALA A 238 6.39 13.68 -3.90
N TYR A 239 5.99 12.61 -4.58
CA TYR A 239 6.67 11.32 -4.51
C TYR A 239 8.12 11.40 -4.99
N MET A 240 8.40 12.11 -6.09
CA MET A 240 9.76 12.31 -6.59
C MET A 240 10.65 13.01 -5.55
N ILE A 241 10.12 14.02 -4.85
CA ILE A 241 10.83 14.72 -3.77
C ILE A 241 11.11 13.75 -2.63
N ILE A 242 10.11 13.01 -2.14
CA ILE A 242 10.30 12.03 -1.05
C ILE A 242 11.35 10.98 -1.42
N ARG A 243 11.31 10.46 -2.65
CA ARG A 243 12.30 9.48 -3.12
C ARG A 243 13.71 10.07 -3.19
N ALA A 244 13.85 11.32 -3.61
CA ALA A 244 15.13 12.02 -3.58
C ALA A 244 15.65 12.18 -2.14
N LEU A 245 14.78 12.56 -1.20
CA LEU A 245 15.12 12.63 0.23
C LEU A 245 15.56 11.27 0.78
N GLN A 246 14.80 10.19 0.50
CA GLN A 246 15.14 8.82 0.91
C GLN A 246 16.54 8.41 0.42
N ASN A 247 16.87 8.74 -0.83
CA ASN A 247 18.17 8.41 -1.41
C ASN A 247 19.30 9.22 -0.77
N LYS A 248 19.09 10.52 -0.50
CA LYS A 248 20.11 11.40 0.09
C LYS A 248 20.33 11.13 1.58
N TRP A 249 19.27 10.77 2.30
CA TRP A 249 19.32 10.43 3.73
C TRP A 249 19.59 8.94 3.99
N LYS A 250 19.94 8.18 2.95
CA LYS A 250 20.32 6.78 3.08
C LYS A 250 21.48 6.64 4.08
N GLY A 251 21.32 5.74 5.05
CA GLY A 251 22.30 5.48 6.11
C GLY A 251 22.17 6.38 7.34
N LEU A 252 21.18 7.27 7.40
CA LEU A 252 20.74 7.88 8.65
C LEU A 252 19.70 6.97 9.32
N ASP A 253 19.73 6.88 10.64
CA ASP A 253 18.74 6.14 11.44
C ASP A 253 17.48 7.00 11.66
N LEU A 254 16.82 7.37 10.56
CA LEU A 254 15.58 8.14 10.57
C LEU A 254 14.78 7.93 9.29
N THR A 255 13.47 8.06 9.42
CA THR A 255 12.55 8.10 8.28
C THR A 255 12.52 9.47 7.63
N VAL A 256 12.14 9.55 6.35
CA VAL A 256 11.93 10.85 5.69
C VAL A 256 10.89 11.70 6.42
N GLU A 257 9.93 11.06 7.07
CA GLU A 257 8.94 11.75 7.89
C GLU A 257 9.56 12.50 9.06
N GLU A 258 10.40 11.82 9.82
CA GLU A 258 11.12 12.41 10.94
C GLU A 258 12.09 13.49 10.47
N GLY A 259 12.80 13.27 9.35
CA GLY A 259 13.69 14.26 8.77
C GLY A 259 12.97 15.55 8.38
N ILE A 260 11.80 15.45 7.72
CA ILE A 260 10.98 16.64 7.39
C ILE A 260 10.50 17.34 8.67
N LYS A 261 10.05 16.59 9.69
CA LYS A 261 9.65 17.18 10.99
C LYS A 261 10.81 17.92 11.65
N GLN A 262 12.03 17.38 11.61
CA GLN A 262 13.23 18.06 12.12
C GLN A 262 13.53 19.35 11.34
N LEU A 263 13.33 19.36 10.02
CA LEU A 263 13.51 20.58 9.23
C LEU A 263 12.42 21.63 9.50
N THR A 264 11.22 21.23 9.93
CA THR A 264 10.16 22.19 10.30
C THR A 264 10.47 22.99 11.57
N THR A 265 11.46 22.56 12.37
CA THR A 265 11.91 23.33 13.55
C THR A 265 12.86 24.47 13.19
N LEU A 266 13.24 24.61 11.91
CA LEU A 266 14.02 25.75 11.45
C LEU A 266 13.14 27.00 11.48
N CYS A 267 13.49 27.95 12.35
CA CYS A 267 12.81 29.23 12.48
C CYS A 267 13.74 30.37 12.07
N SER A 268 13.19 31.46 11.54
CA SER A 268 13.93 32.72 11.42
C SER A 268 13.75 33.57 12.67
N MET A 269 14.79 34.31 13.05
CA MET A 269 14.73 35.32 14.11
C MET A 269 14.87 36.71 13.49
N GLU A 270 14.02 37.63 13.91
CA GLU A 270 14.19 39.04 13.60
C GLU A 270 15.20 39.65 14.58
N VAL A 271 16.25 40.24 14.02
CA VAL A 271 17.28 40.93 14.79
C VAL A 271 17.18 42.40 14.44
N GLU A 272 16.68 43.18 15.38
CA GLU A 272 16.68 44.64 15.32
C GLU A 272 17.96 45.18 15.95
N VAL A 273 18.64 46.07 15.23
CA VAL A 273 19.77 46.84 15.77
C VAL A 273 19.22 48.22 16.12
N ASN A 274 19.34 48.63 17.39
CA ASN A 274 18.78 49.88 17.92
C ASN A 274 19.00 51.07 16.97
N GLY A 275 17.93 51.50 16.30
CA GLY A 275 17.90 52.65 15.40
C GLY A 275 18.50 52.47 14.00
N GLN A 276 18.93 51.26 13.60
CA GLN A 276 19.64 51.02 12.33
C GLN A 276 18.96 50.00 11.39
N GLY A 277 17.77 49.49 11.76
CA GLY A 277 16.98 48.56 10.96
C GLY A 277 17.01 47.11 11.45
N GLY A 278 16.07 46.31 10.97
CA GLY A 278 15.91 44.90 11.31
C GLY A 278 16.30 43.96 10.17
N CYS A 279 16.82 42.78 10.50
CA CYS A 279 17.05 41.72 9.52
C CYS A 279 16.57 40.36 10.03
N LEU A 280 16.08 39.51 9.12
CA LEU A 280 15.70 38.14 9.43
C LEU A 280 16.92 37.24 9.28
N LYS A 281 17.42 36.70 10.40
CA LYS A 281 18.52 35.73 10.41
C LYS A 281 18.01 34.33 10.66
N ILE A 282 18.66 33.34 10.07
CA ILE A 282 18.42 31.93 10.39
C ILE A 282 19.46 31.52 11.44
N PRO A 283 19.06 31.09 12.64
CA PRO A 283 19.97 30.58 13.66
C PRO A 283 20.63 29.30 13.17
N ILE A 284 21.80 29.00 13.73
CA ILE A 284 22.53 27.77 13.44
C ILE A 284 21.64 26.57 13.83
N PRO A 285 21.27 25.70 12.88
CA PRO A 285 20.41 24.56 13.19
C PRO A 285 21.08 23.57 14.15
N ARG A 286 20.29 22.69 14.76
CA ARG A 286 20.83 21.54 15.52
C ARG A 286 21.63 20.62 14.61
N GLU A 287 22.56 19.85 15.19
CA GLU A 287 23.45 18.94 14.44
C GLU A 287 22.68 18.00 13.50
N THR A 288 21.55 17.46 13.97
CA THR A 288 20.66 16.60 13.16
C THR A 288 20.14 17.33 11.93
N SER A 289 19.61 18.54 12.07
CA SER A 289 19.12 19.37 10.95
C SER A 289 20.26 19.80 10.02
N GLN A 290 21.45 20.07 10.54
CA GLN A 290 22.63 20.38 9.72
C GLN A 290 23.06 19.18 8.87
N GLU A 291 23.10 17.98 9.44
CA GLU A 291 23.45 16.76 8.70
C GLU A 291 22.41 16.47 7.62
N LEU A 292 21.11 16.64 7.91
CA LEU A 292 20.05 16.50 6.92
C LEU A 292 20.24 17.46 5.73
N LEU A 293 20.54 18.74 5.99
CA LEU A 293 20.77 19.75 4.96
C LEU A 293 22.06 19.50 4.17
N LYS A 294 23.12 19.07 4.85
CA LYS A 294 24.41 18.73 4.24
C LYS A 294 24.27 17.58 3.24
N ARG A 295 23.52 16.52 3.60
CA ARG A 295 23.23 15.39 2.68
C ARG A 295 22.43 15.82 1.45
N LEU A 296 21.61 16.86 1.58
CA LEU A 296 20.85 17.44 0.47
C LEU A 296 21.64 18.44 -0.37
N ASP A 297 22.86 18.79 0.05
CA ASP A 297 23.65 19.89 -0.53
C ASP A 297 22.89 21.23 -0.51
N VAL A 298 22.10 21.45 0.55
CA VAL A 298 21.33 22.68 0.75
C VAL A 298 22.05 23.59 1.73
N ARG A 299 22.37 24.79 1.29
CA ARG A 299 22.96 25.84 2.13
C ARG A 299 21.90 26.84 2.54
N LEU A 300 21.76 27.05 3.85
CA LEU A 300 20.85 28.07 4.37
C LEU A 300 21.46 29.47 4.15
N PRO A 301 20.66 30.46 3.73
CA PRO A 301 21.12 31.84 3.66
C PRO A 301 21.35 32.39 5.08
N SER A 302 22.40 33.20 5.25
CA SER A 302 22.70 33.86 6.52
C SER A 302 21.67 34.94 6.89
N VAL A 303 21.06 35.56 5.88
CA VAL A 303 20.03 36.59 6.01
C VAL A 303 18.93 36.32 4.98
N LEU A 304 17.68 36.35 5.43
CA LEU A 304 16.52 36.31 4.55
C LEU A 304 16.17 37.74 4.11
N PRO A 305 16.04 38.00 2.79
CA PRO A 305 15.65 39.32 2.32
C PRO A 305 14.21 39.61 2.77
N HIS A 306 14.00 40.75 3.42
CA HIS A 306 12.67 41.26 3.68
C HIS A 306 12.06 41.71 2.34
N LYS A 307 11.01 41.04 1.91
CA LYS A 307 10.20 41.47 0.76
C LYS A 307 8.79 41.69 1.25
N ASP A 308 8.28 42.90 1.09
CA ASP A 308 6.87 43.26 1.31
C ASP A 308 5.98 42.65 0.21
N VAL A 309 5.94 41.32 0.16
CA VAL A 309 5.07 40.58 -0.73
C VAL A 309 3.87 40.13 0.09
N LEU A 310 2.69 40.44 -0.43
CA LEU A 310 1.42 40.09 0.20
C LEU A 310 1.20 38.57 0.07
N VAL A 311 1.68 37.80 1.04
CA VAL A 311 1.50 36.33 1.04
C VAL A 311 0.09 36.00 1.52
N VAL A 312 -0.71 35.39 0.64
CA VAL A 312 -2.05 34.89 0.98
C VAL A 312 -1.88 33.59 1.77
N THR A 313 -2.04 33.64 3.09
CA THR A 313 -2.00 32.46 3.96
C THR A 313 -3.32 31.67 3.88
N ARG A 314 -3.32 30.37 4.21
CA ARG A 314 -4.53 29.50 4.23
C ARG A 314 -5.72 30.13 4.98
N LYS A 315 -5.48 30.90 6.03
CA LYS A 315 -6.52 31.64 6.77
C LYS A 315 -7.21 32.72 5.94
N LYS A 316 -6.52 33.36 4.99
CA LYS A 316 -7.09 34.38 4.08
C LYS A 316 -7.85 33.76 2.91
N LEU A 317 -7.51 32.54 2.48
CA LEU A 317 -8.23 31.82 1.40
C LEU A 317 -9.69 31.53 1.75
N ALA A 318 -10.00 31.23 3.02
CA ALA A 318 -11.38 30.98 3.46
C ALA A 318 -12.31 32.20 3.31
N LYS A 319 -11.77 33.43 3.37
CA LYS A 319 -12.56 34.67 3.18
C LYS A 319 -12.83 35.01 1.71
N GLN A 320 -12.10 34.41 0.76
CA GLN A 320 -12.19 34.73 -0.67
C GLN A 320 -12.90 33.66 -1.51
N GLN A 321 -13.33 32.55 -0.91
CA GLN A 321 -14.19 31.60 -1.61
C GLN A 321 -15.57 32.24 -1.82
N LYS A 322 -15.81 32.79 -3.01
CA LYS A 322 -17.19 33.09 -3.46
C LYS A 322 -17.99 31.78 -3.45
N PRO A 323 -19.26 31.78 -3.04
CA PRO A 323 -20.12 30.62 -3.21
C PRO A 323 -20.16 30.27 -4.70
N LEU A 324 -19.87 29.01 -5.03
CA LEU A 324 -20.05 28.49 -6.38
C LEU A 324 -21.52 28.66 -6.75
N GLU A 325 -21.80 29.59 -7.67
CA GLU A 325 -23.10 29.61 -8.35
C GLU A 325 -23.24 28.27 -9.07
N LYS A 326 -24.23 27.49 -8.62
CA LYS A 326 -24.61 26.24 -9.27
C LYS A 326 -25.20 26.59 -10.64
N GLN A 327 -24.51 26.22 -11.70
CA GLN A 327 -25.12 26.05 -13.04
C GLN A 327 -25.60 24.61 -13.20
#